data_AF-A0A829GG99-F1
#
_entry.id   AF-A0A829GG99-F1
#
_cell.length_a   1.000
_cell.length_b   1.000
_cell.length_c   1.000
_cell.angle_alpha   90.00
_cell.angle_beta   90.00
_cell.angle_gamma   90.00
#
_symmetry.space_group_name_H-M   'P 1'
#
loop_
_entity.id
_entity.type
_entity.pdbx_description
1 polymer ?
#
loop_
_entity_poly.entity_id
_entity_poly.type
_entity_poly.pdbx_seq_one_letter_code
_entity_poly.pdbx_strand_id
1 'polypeptide(L)' 'NTLLDHQLRLNRVIEPTPTDEMVKTIPGMADELRRPMMLIVATTKTAYTHEK' A
#
# COMPACT_ATOMS: atom_id res chain seq x y z
N ASN A 1 14.74 7.14 1.25
CA ASN A 1 13.36 7.34 0.81
C ASN A 1 13.18 6.60 -0.51
N THR A 2 13.34 5.28 -0.49
CA THR A 2 13.73 4.48 -1.66
C THR A 2 12.85 4.70 -2.91
N LEU A 3 11.53 4.74 -2.75
CA LEU A 3 10.62 4.99 -3.87
C LEU A 3 10.84 6.38 -4.51
N LEU A 4 10.99 7.41 -3.69
CA LEU A 4 11.27 8.77 -4.16
C LEU A 4 12.64 8.85 -4.82
N ASP A 5 13.64 8.21 -4.23
CA ASP A 5 15.02 8.16 -4.72
C ASP A 5 15.09 7.48 -6.12
N HIS A 6 14.12 6.59 -6.41
CA HIS A 6 13.97 5.91 -7.71
C HIS A 6 12.92 6.55 -8.64
N GLN A 7 12.58 7.83 -8.44
CA GLN A 7 11.70 8.59 -9.34
C GLN A 7 10.30 7.98 -9.48
N LEU A 8 9.81 7.44 -8.37
CA LEU A 8 8.44 7.01 -8.23
C LEU A 8 7.67 8.07 -7.46
N ARG A 9 6.71 8.71 -8.13
CA ARG A 9 5.73 9.57 -7.45
C ARG A 9 4.79 8.68 -6.65
N LEU A 10 4.60 8.99 -5.37
CA LEU A 10 3.61 8.29 -4.55
C LEU A 10 2.20 8.75 -4.95
N ASN A 11 1.35 7.81 -5.34
CA ASN A 11 -0.04 8.09 -5.72
C ASN A 11 -0.98 7.79 -4.56
N ARG A 12 -0.74 6.69 -3.84
CA ARG A 12 -1.56 6.26 -2.71
C ARG A 12 -0.76 5.39 -1.77
N VAL A 13 -1.01 5.54 -0.48
CA VAL A 13 -0.49 4.67 0.58
C VAL A 13 -1.70 4.23 1.40
N ILE A 14 -1.88 2.92 1.57
CA ILE A 14 -2.93 2.37 2.43
C ILE A 14 -2.40 1.24 3.28
N GLU A 15 -2.95 1.13 4.48
CA GLU A 15 -2.87 -0.04 5.33
C GLU A 15 -4.23 -0.74 5.24
N PRO A 16 -4.34 -1.84 4.46
CA PRO A 16 -5.62 -2.51 4.30
C PRO A 16 -6.04 -3.20 5.59
N THR A 17 -7.33 -3.14 5.89
CA THR A 17 -8.00 -3.88 6.97
C THR A 17 -8.87 -4.96 6.32
N PRO A 18 -8.99 -6.17 6.89
CA PRO A 18 -9.86 -7.21 6.33
C PRO A 18 -11.32 -6.75 6.28
N THR A 19 -12.08 -7.23 5.31
CA THR A 19 -13.52 -6.98 5.25
C THR A 19 -14.27 -7.82 6.28
N ASP A 20 -15.48 -7.41 6.64
CA ASP A 20 -16.33 -8.17 7.57
C ASP A 20 -16.56 -9.62 7.12
N GLU A 21 -16.70 -9.86 5.82
CA GLU A 21 -16.86 -11.21 5.27
C GLU A 21 -15.60 -12.05 5.46
N MET A 22 -14.42 -11.48 5.22
CA MET A 22 -13.15 -12.16 5.44
C MET A 22 -12.96 -12.51 6.92
N VAL A 23 -13.31 -11.59 7.83
CA VAL A 23 -13.25 -11.83 9.28
C VAL A 23 -14.18 -12.97 9.70
N LYS A 24 -15.36 -13.08 9.07
CA LYS A 24 -16.35 -14.13 9.38
C LYS A 24 -16.00 -15.50 8.78
N THR A 25 -15.34 -15.53 7.63
CA THR A 25 -15.17 -16.76 6.83
C THR A 25 -13.76 -17.35 6.91
N ILE A 26 -12.74 -16.56 7.21
CA ILE A 26 -11.33 -17.00 7.24
C ILE A 26 -10.86 -17.10 8.71
N PRO A 27 -10.56 -18.31 9.21
CA PRO A 27 -10.04 -18.50 10.56
C PRO A 27 -8.76 -17.68 10.80
N GLY A 28 -8.68 -17.00 11.94
CA GLY A 28 -7.53 -16.16 12.32
C GLY A 28 -7.54 -14.75 11.72
N MET A 29 -8.42 -14.44 10.76
CA MET A 29 -8.47 -13.12 10.10
C MET A 29 -8.86 -11.97 11.04
N ALA A 30 -9.52 -12.26 12.17
CA ALA A 30 -9.79 -11.27 13.21
C ALA A 30 -8.51 -10.70 13.85
N ASP A 31 -7.38 -11.43 13.77
CA ASP A 31 -6.10 -10.95 14.32
C ASP A 31 -5.54 -9.76 13.55
N GLU A 32 -5.81 -9.66 12.25
CA GLU A 32 -5.44 -8.54 11.38
C GLU A 32 -6.09 -7.22 11.80
N LEU A 33 -7.22 -7.25 12.54
CA LEU A 33 -7.86 -6.04 13.07
C LEU A 33 -7.09 -5.40 14.23
N ARG A 34 -6.18 -6.14 14.86
CA ARG A 34 -5.45 -5.65 16.06
C ARG A 34 -4.28 -4.75 15.71
N ARG A 35 -3.71 -4.91 14.51
CA ARG A 35 -2.63 -4.05 13.99
C ARG A 35 -2.53 -4.21 12.48
N PRO A 36 -2.18 -3.14 11.75
CA PRO A 36 -1.83 -3.23 10.34
C PRO A 36 -0.70 -4.23 10.11
N MET A 37 -0.96 -5.27 9.32
CA MET A 37 0.09 -6.22 8.92
C MET A 37 0.73 -5.84 7.58
N MET A 38 0.01 -5.11 6.74
CA MET A 38 0.43 -4.78 5.38
C MET A 38 0.43 -3.28 5.12
N LEU A 39 1.33 -2.85 4.24
CA LEU A 39 1.37 -1.51 3.66
C LEU A 39 1.37 -1.65 2.14
N ILE A 40 0.36 -1.10 1.48
CA ILE A 40 0.26 -1.07 0.02
C ILE A 40 0.57 0.34 -0.45
N VAL A 41 1.56 0.45 -1.34
CA VAL A 41 1.97 1.72 -1.93
C VAL A 41 1.79 1.67 -3.44
N ALA A 42 0.93 2.54 -3.97
CA ALA A 42 0.75 2.75 -5.40
C ALA A 42 1.63 3.91 -5.85
N THR A 43 2.39 3.69 -6.93
CA THR A 43 3.28 4.71 -7.49
C THR A 43 3.19 4.80 -8.99
N THR A 44 3.51 5.97 -9.53
CA THR A 44 3.72 6.18 -10.97
C THR A 44 5.16 6.61 -11.21
N LYS A 45 5.81 5.97 -12.18
CA LYS A 45 7.14 6.38 -12.63
C LYS A 45 7.04 7.76 -13.26
N THR A 46 7.78 8.72 -12.72
CA THR A 46 7.92 10.02 -13.37
C THR A 46 8.80 9.83 -14.59
N ALA A 47 8.30 10.11 -15.79
CA ALA A 47 9.17 10.23 -16.94
C ALA A 47 10.14 11.38 -16.69
N TYR A 48 11.43 11.20 -17.01
CA TYR A 48 12.38 12.31 -17.04
C TYR A 48 11.81 13.37 -17.98
N THR A 49 11.45 14.53 -17.43
CA THR A 49 11.34 15.72 -18.26
C THR A 49 12.77 16.19 -18.44
N HIS A 50 13.40 15.85 -19.57
CA HIS A 50 14.59 16.58 -19.97
C HIS A 50 14.15 18.02 -20.22
N GLU A 51 14.34 18.90 -19.23
CA GLU A 51 14.43 20.33 -19.52
C GLU A 51 15.57 20.52 -20.51
N LYS A 52 15.23 21.07 -21.67
CA LYS A 52 16.19 21.54 -22.67
C LYS A 52 16.94 22.75 -22.16
#